data_AF-A0A2S8P4W2-F1
#
_entry.id   AF-A0A2S8P4W2-F1
#
_cell.length_a   1.000
_cell.length_b   1.000
_cell.length_c   1.000
_cell.angle_alpha   90.00
_cell.angle_beta   90.00
_cell.angle_gamma   90.00
#
_symmetry.space_group_name_H-M   'P 1'
#
loop_
_entity.id
_entity.type
_entity.pdbx_description
1 polymer ?
#
loop_
_entity_poly.entity_id
_entity_poly.type
_entity_poly.pdbx_seq_one_letter_code
_entity_poly.pdbx_strand_id
1 'polypeptide(L)'
;MFPIMENGMGPVWRGMIYSLAGLMEIWILMLFQHEVKGKIRWWYVLILGVFMLSMAIGPTIGAIVEFGPEEAAKQRNSPYEQWKLVNIGKLLQHVDFLSIYQWLSGSFARVAISMYLIVDLLNFRRPKKRYIAILTITVIMSFMAMQWWRIDYVDYYVDHIQFPVMLAYVSVVTVILTIAALIHKKDKEAPERADLNPAQE
;
A
#
# COMPACT_ATOMS: atom_id res chain seq x y z
N MET A 1 19.16 -17.02 -24.90
CA MET A 1 19.82 -15.90 -24.19
C MET A 1 18.72 -15.13 -23.47
N PHE A 2 18.85 -14.83 -22.18
CA PHE A 2 17.84 -14.03 -21.47
C PHE A 2 18.02 -12.57 -21.87
N PRO A 3 17.06 -11.93 -22.57
CA PRO A 3 17.16 -10.53 -23.00
C PRO A 3 16.90 -9.59 -21.82
N ILE A 4 17.73 -9.68 -20.79
CA ILE A 4 17.66 -8.80 -19.62
C ILE A 4 18.09 -7.41 -20.09
N MET A 5 17.22 -6.42 -19.91
CA MET A 5 17.44 -5.01 -20.30
C MET A 5 17.64 -4.77 -21.81
N GLU A 6 17.01 -5.57 -22.67
CA GLU A 6 17.04 -5.34 -24.14
C GLU A 6 16.50 -3.95 -24.52
N ASN A 7 15.52 -3.44 -23.76
CA ASN A 7 14.94 -2.10 -23.93
C ASN A 7 15.59 -1.02 -23.05
N GLY A 8 16.78 -1.29 -22.51
CA GLY A 8 17.51 -0.40 -21.59
C GLY A 8 16.95 -0.38 -20.15
N MET A 9 17.53 0.50 -19.31
CA MET A 9 17.17 0.62 -17.89
C MET A 9 15.92 1.49 -17.65
N GLY A 10 15.51 2.30 -18.63
CA GLY A 10 14.34 3.20 -18.50
C GLY A 10 13.04 2.50 -18.06
N PRO A 11 12.64 1.40 -18.72
CA PRO A 11 11.46 0.61 -18.32
C PRO A 11 11.57 0.03 -16.90
N VAL A 12 12.78 -0.32 -16.46
CA VAL A 12 13.03 -0.87 -15.12
C VAL A 12 12.76 0.19 -14.05
N TRP A 13 13.29 1.41 -14.22
CA TRP A 13 13.02 2.52 -13.30
C TRP A 13 11.54 2.86 -13.22
N ARG A 14 10.87 2.88 -14.38
CA ARG A 14 9.44 3.17 -14.45
C ARG A 14 8.61 2.11 -13.73
N GLY A 15 8.87 0.82 -13.98
CA GLY A 15 8.22 -0.28 -13.28
C GLY A 15 8.46 -0.25 -11.76
N MET A 16 9.69 0.07 -11.35
CA MET A 16 10.05 0.18 -9.93
C MET A 16 9.25 1.26 -9.20
N ILE A 17 9.01 2.44 -9.80
CA ILE A 17 8.20 3.49 -9.18
C ILE A 17 6.79 2.96 -8.87
N TYR A 18 6.17 2.24 -9.80
CA TYR A 18 4.83 1.67 -9.62
C TYR A 18 4.81 0.56 -8.57
N SER A 19 5.77 -0.36 -8.62
CA SER A 19 5.87 -1.43 -7.62
C SER A 19 6.13 -0.89 -6.21
N LEU A 20 7.02 0.10 -6.09
CA LEU A 20 7.30 0.74 -4.80
C LEU A 20 6.09 1.52 -4.28
N ALA A 21 5.38 2.25 -5.14
CA ALA A 21 4.16 2.96 -4.74
C ALA A 21 3.10 2.01 -4.16
N GLY A 22 2.94 0.81 -4.74
CA GLY A 22 2.06 -0.23 -4.19
C GLY A 22 2.54 -0.78 -2.83
N LEU A 23 3.85 -0.96 -2.67
CA LEU A 23 4.43 -1.42 -1.39
C LEU A 23 4.33 -0.36 -0.27
N MET A 24 4.25 0.93 -0.62
CA MET A 24 4.09 2.01 0.36
C MET A 24 2.77 1.95 1.14
N GLU A 25 1.83 1.09 0.74
CA GLU A 25 0.61 0.84 1.50
C GLU A 25 0.89 0.28 2.90
N ILE A 26 2.07 -0.33 3.13
CA ILE A 26 2.54 -0.75 4.46
C ILE A 26 2.59 0.41 5.46
N TRP A 27 2.66 1.65 4.97
CA TRP A 27 2.71 2.85 5.80
C TRP A 27 1.43 3.09 6.60
N ILE A 28 0.29 2.54 6.18
CA ILE A 28 -0.95 2.56 6.96
C ILE A 28 -0.75 1.91 8.34
N LEU A 29 0.11 0.90 8.46
CA LEU A 29 0.45 0.29 9.75
C LEU A 29 1.15 1.27 10.69
N MET A 30 1.95 2.19 10.14
CA MET A 30 2.59 3.24 10.92
C MET A 30 1.55 4.23 11.46
N LEU A 31 0.55 4.58 10.64
CA LEU A 31 -0.60 5.38 11.10
C LEU A 31 -1.47 4.66 12.12
N PHE A 32 -1.53 3.32 12.10
CA PHE A 32 -2.30 2.54 13.05
C PHE A 32 -1.53 2.22 14.34
N GLN A 33 -0.24 2.56 14.40
CA GLN A 33 0.65 2.16 15.50
C GLN A 33 0.19 2.69 16.87
N HIS A 34 -0.48 3.85 16.94
CA HIS A 34 -0.92 4.43 18.22
C HIS A 34 -2.06 3.66 18.90
N GLU A 35 -2.87 2.93 18.13
CA GLU A 35 -3.93 2.05 18.67
C GLU A 35 -3.38 0.69 19.12
N VAL A 36 -2.21 0.28 18.59
CA VAL A 36 -1.59 -1.00 18.94
C VAL A 36 -0.91 -0.86 20.31
N LYS A 37 -1.50 -1.48 21.33
CA LYS A 37 -1.01 -1.49 22.73
C LYS A 37 0.34 -2.21 22.95
N GLY A 38 1.10 -2.49 21.88
CA GLY A 38 2.37 -3.23 21.93
C GLY A 38 3.36 -2.75 20.87
N LYS A 39 4.66 -3.01 21.10
CA LYS A 39 5.70 -2.70 20.12
C LYS A 39 5.54 -3.66 18.92
N ILE A 40 5.23 -3.12 17.74
CA ILE A 40 5.29 -3.87 16.49
C ILE A 40 6.75 -4.30 16.29
N ARG A 41 7.03 -5.61 16.35
CA ARG A 41 8.38 -6.12 16.08
C ARG A 41 8.70 -5.95 14.60
N TRP A 42 9.89 -5.43 14.31
CA TRP A 42 10.36 -5.18 12.94
C TRP A 42 10.30 -6.45 12.05
N TRP A 43 10.48 -7.64 12.64
CA TRP A 43 10.38 -8.91 11.89
C TRP A 43 8.99 -9.17 11.29
N TYR A 44 7.91 -8.76 11.96
CA TYR A 44 6.55 -8.91 11.39
C TYR A 44 6.35 -7.98 10.18
N VAL A 45 6.91 -6.78 10.24
CA VAL A 45 6.89 -5.82 9.12
C VAL A 45 7.70 -6.36 7.94
N LEU A 46 8.86 -6.98 8.21
CA LEU A 46 9.68 -7.60 7.18
C LEU A 46 8.96 -8.78 6.49
N ILE A 47 8.36 -9.69 7.26
CA ILE A 47 7.57 -10.80 6.71
C ILE A 47 6.43 -10.27 5.85
N LEU A 48 5.72 -9.24 6.31
CA LEU A 48 4.65 -8.61 5.53
C LEU A 48 5.17 -8.01 4.22
N GLY A 49 6.31 -7.32 4.24
CA GLY A 49 6.93 -6.77 3.03
C GLY A 49 7.31 -7.85 2.02
N VAL A 50 7.91 -8.95 2.49
CA VAL A 50 8.22 -10.12 1.63
C VAL A 50 6.94 -10.74 1.07
N PHE A 51 5.89 -10.85 1.87
CA PHE A 51 4.59 -11.35 1.43
C PHE A 51 3.99 -10.47 0.33
N MET A 52 3.97 -9.14 0.52
CA MET A 52 3.50 -8.18 -0.50
C MET A 52 4.31 -8.27 -1.79
N LEU A 53 5.64 -8.38 -1.68
CA LEU A 53 6.52 -8.54 -2.84
C LEU A 53 6.21 -9.84 -3.60
N SER A 54 6.03 -10.95 -2.89
CA SER A 54 5.67 -12.23 -3.51
C SER A 54 4.31 -12.16 -4.22
N MET A 55 3.35 -11.43 -3.65
CA MET A 55 2.06 -11.17 -4.27
C MET A 55 2.14 -10.32 -5.52
N ALA A 56 3.09 -9.38 -5.61
CA ALA A 56 3.30 -8.59 -6.83
C ALA A 56 4.02 -9.42 -7.91
N ILE A 57 5.08 -10.13 -7.53
CA ILE A 57 5.92 -10.88 -8.48
C ILE A 57 5.17 -12.07 -9.07
N GLY A 58 4.39 -12.81 -8.27
CA GLY A 58 3.73 -14.04 -8.72
C GLY A 58 2.85 -13.85 -9.96
N PRO A 59 1.83 -12.97 -9.91
CA PRO A 59 0.97 -12.68 -11.05
C PRO A 59 1.73 -12.07 -12.21
N THR A 60 2.71 -11.19 -11.97
CA THR A 60 3.50 -10.59 -13.06
C THR A 60 4.29 -11.65 -13.83
N ILE A 61 4.97 -12.56 -13.14
CA ILE A 61 5.69 -13.66 -13.80
C ILE A 61 4.70 -14.59 -14.51
N GLY A 62 3.61 -14.98 -13.84
CA GLY A 62 2.60 -15.84 -14.46
C GLY A 62 2.04 -15.24 -15.76
N ALA A 63 1.86 -13.92 -15.81
CA ALA A 63 1.25 -13.23 -16.94
C ALA A 63 2.18 -13.25 -18.14
N ILE A 64 3.45 -12.94 -17.89
CA ILE A 64 4.51 -12.95 -18.90
C ILE A 64 4.73 -14.37 -19.43
N VAL A 65 4.66 -15.39 -18.56
CA VAL A 65 4.85 -16.80 -18.97
C VAL A 65 3.66 -17.34 -19.77
N GLU A 66 2.43 -17.01 -19.36
CA GLU A 66 1.21 -17.55 -19.96
C GLU A 66 0.81 -16.84 -21.27
N PHE A 67 0.96 -15.51 -21.31
CA PHE A 67 0.48 -14.69 -22.44
C PHE A 67 1.61 -14.03 -23.24
N GLY A 68 2.84 -14.04 -22.72
CA GLY A 68 3.95 -13.28 -23.29
C GLY A 68 3.93 -11.80 -22.85
N PRO A 69 5.07 -11.10 -22.94
CA PRO A 69 5.21 -9.73 -22.40
C PRO A 69 4.34 -8.69 -23.13
N GLU A 70 4.09 -8.84 -24.44
CA GLU A 70 3.29 -7.87 -25.19
C GLU A 70 1.78 -7.99 -24.91
N GLU A 71 1.25 -9.21 -24.81
CA GLU A 71 -0.16 -9.42 -24.50
C GLU A 71 -0.43 -9.20 -23.00
N ALA A 72 0.50 -9.61 -22.12
CA ALA A 72 0.40 -9.32 -20.69
C ALA A 72 0.36 -7.81 -20.40
N ALA A 73 1.08 -6.99 -21.18
CA ALA A 73 1.03 -5.53 -21.03
C ALA A 73 -0.31 -4.91 -21.43
N LYS A 74 -1.10 -5.57 -22.28
CA LYS A 74 -2.45 -5.12 -22.68
C LYS A 74 -3.53 -5.56 -21.69
N GLN A 75 -3.26 -6.55 -20.85
CA GLN A 75 -4.21 -7.07 -19.87
C GLN A 75 -4.28 -6.19 -18.63
N ARG A 76 -5.39 -5.45 -18.47
CA ARG A 76 -5.63 -4.63 -17.28
C ARG A 76 -5.85 -5.46 -16.01
N ASN A 77 -6.44 -6.64 -16.15
CA ASN A 77 -6.80 -7.54 -15.05
C ASN A 77 -6.08 -8.88 -15.16
N SER A 78 -4.75 -8.86 -15.33
CA SER A 78 -3.98 -10.08 -15.56
C SER A 78 -4.21 -11.22 -14.53
N PRO A 79 -4.34 -10.95 -13.21
CA PRO A 79 -4.68 -12.01 -12.25
C PRO A 79 -6.03 -12.68 -12.53
N TYR A 80 -7.03 -11.94 -12.98
CA TYR A 80 -8.35 -12.50 -13.31
C TYR A 80 -8.25 -13.46 -14.51
N GLU A 81 -7.48 -13.08 -15.53
CA GLU A 81 -7.28 -13.91 -16.72
C GLU A 81 -6.51 -15.19 -16.41
N GLN A 82 -5.53 -15.13 -15.50
CA GLN A 82 -4.83 -16.30 -14.98
C GLN A 82 -5.76 -17.26 -14.24
N TRP A 83 -6.54 -16.76 -13.28
CA TRP A 83 -7.45 -17.60 -12.50
C TRP A 83 -8.60 -18.17 -13.32
N LYS A 84 -8.97 -17.51 -14.42
CA LYS A 84 -9.94 -18.01 -15.39
C LYS A 84 -9.42 -19.23 -16.16
N LEU A 85 -8.12 -19.32 -16.41
CA LEU A 85 -7.51 -20.44 -17.13
C LEU A 85 -7.31 -21.67 -16.23
N VAL A 86 -7.16 -21.46 -14.93
CA VAL A 86 -7.03 -22.54 -13.93
C VAL A 86 -8.38 -23.23 -13.70
N ASN A 87 -8.54 -24.44 -14.24
CA ASN A 87 -9.69 -25.30 -13.99
C ASN A 87 -9.33 -26.41 -12.99
N ILE A 88 -9.92 -26.39 -11.79
CA ILE A 88 -9.73 -27.46 -10.78
C ILE A 88 -10.86 -28.48 -10.93
N GLY A 89 -10.65 -29.45 -11.83
CA GLY A 89 -11.57 -30.56 -12.07
C GLY A 89 -12.94 -30.15 -12.63
N LYS A 90 -13.92 -31.07 -12.60
CA LYS A 90 -15.28 -30.85 -13.11
C LYS A 90 -16.18 -30.01 -12.21
N LEU A 91 -15.75 -29.69 -10.98
CA LEU A 91 -16.61 -29.10 -9.94
C LEU A 91 -16.32 -27.60 -9.67
N LEU A 92 -15.10 -27.12 -9.94
CA LEU A 92 -14.70 -25.73 -9.76
C LEU A 92 -14.16 -25.16 -11.08
N GLN A 93 -15.06 -24.93 -12.03
CA GLN A 93 -14.75 -24.25 -13.29
C GLN A 93 -14.65 -22.72 -13.15
N HIS A 94 -14.99 -22.18 -11.98
CA HIS A 94 -15.06 -20.73 -11.70
C HIS A 94 -14.17 -20.36 -10.50
N VAL A 95 -12.88 -20.69 -10.60
CA VAL A 95 -11.88 -20.30 -9.58
C VAL A 95 -11.54 -18.80 -9.69
N ASP A 96 -11.94 -18.16 -10.79
CA ASP A 96 -11.91 -16.71 -10.99
C ASP A 96 -12.63 -15.93 -9.89
N PHE A 97 -13.66 -16.52 -9.27
CA PHE A 97 -14.32 -15.95 -8.08
C PHE A 97 -13.35 -15.69 -6.92
N LEU A 98 -12.30 -16.50 -6.73
CA LEU A 98 -11.34 -16.30 -5.64
C LEU A 98 -10.58 -14.98 -5.82
N SER A 99 -10.19 -14.64 -7.06
CA SER A 99 -9.49 -13.39 -7.37
C SER A 99 -10.38 -12.17 -7.08
N ILE A 100 -11.67 -12.25 -7.44
CA ILE A 100 -12.68 -11.21 -7.18
C ILE A 100 -12.91 -11.08 -5.68
N TYR A 101 -13.08 -12.20 -4.97
CA TYR A 101 -13.29 -12.21 -3.53
C TYR A 101 -12.11 -11.61 -2.77
N GLN A 102 -10.88 -11.98 -3.13
CA GLN A 102 -9.67 -11.43 -2.52
C GLN A 102 -9.56 -9.92 -2.74
N TRP A 103 -9.79 -9.45 -3.97
CA TRP A 103 -9.77 -8.01 -4.29
C TRP A 103 -10.86 -7.23 -3.58
N LEU A 104 -12.09 -7.77 -3.55
CA LEU A 104 -13.23 -7.12 -2.92
C LEU A 104 -13.06 -7.04 -1.40
N SER A 105 -12.69 -8.17 -0.78
CA SER A 105 -12.42 -8.25 0.66
C SER A 105 -11.26 -7.33 1.06
N GLY A 106 -10.15 -7.37 0.31
CA GLY A 106 -9.00 -6.52 0.56
C GLY A 106 -9.29 -5.03 0.39
N SER A 107 -10.07 -4.65 -0.63
CA SER A 107 -10.47 -3.26 -0.85
C SER A 107 -11.43 -2.79 0.26
N PHE A 108 -12.39 -3.62 0.65
CA PHE A 108 -13.31 -3.31 1.74
C PHE A 108 -12.56 -3.11 3.07
N ALA A 109 -11.64 -4.02 3.42
CA ALA A 109 -10.83 -3.90 4.63
C ALA A 109 -9.99 -2.61 4.63
N ARG A 110 -9.36 -2.28 3.50
CA ARG A 110 -8.57 -1.05 3.33
C ARG A 110 -9.40 0.21 3.51
N VAL A 111 -10.57 0.28 2.88
CA VAL A 111 -11.50 1.41 3.03
C VAL A 111 -11.96 1.53 4.49
N ALA A 112 -12.33 0.42 5.13
CA ALA A 112 -12.78 0.42 6.52
C ALA A 112 -11.70 0.93 7.49
N ILE A 113 -10.45 0.46 7.35
CA ILE A 113 -9.31 0.91 8.17
C ILE A 113 -9.00 2.38 7.91
N SER A 114 -8.97 2.80 6.65
CA SER A 114 -8.69 4.19 6.28
C SER A 114 -9.73 5.15 6.85
N MET A 115 -11.00 4.77 6.76
CA MET A 115 -12.12 5.53 7.30
C MET A 115 -12.04 5.65 8.84
N TYR A 116 -11.72 4.54 9.51
CA TYR A 116 -11.48 4.55 10.95
C TYR A 116 -10.34 5.50 11.32
N LEU A 117 -9.21 5.42 10.61
CA LEU A 117 -8.02 6.25 10.86
C LEU A 117 -8.28 7.74 10.62
N ILE A 118 -9.02 8.11 9.58
CA ILE A 118 -9.38 9.52 9.32
C ILE A 118 -10.16 10.11 10.50
N VAL A 119 -11.16 9.38 10.98
CA VAL A 119 -12.03 9.83 12.07
C VAL A 119 -11.27 9.90 13.40
N ASP A 120 -10.33 8.98 13.59
CA ASP A 120 -9.47 8.93 14.77
C ASP A 120 -8.45 10.07 14.77
N LEU A 121 -7.83 10.36 13.63
CA LEU A 121 -6.91 11.48 13.44
C LEU A 121 -7.58 12.86 13.69
N LEU A 122 -8.88 12.96 13.39
CA LEU A 122 -9.69 14.15 13.68
C LEU A 122 -10.11 14.27 15.18
N ASN A 123 -9.72 13.30 16.02
CA ASN A 123 -9.90 13.29 17.48
C ASN A 123 -11.36 13.53 17.93
N PHE A 124 -12.32 12.89 17.24
CA PHE A 124 -13.73 12.98 17.62
C PHE A 124 -14.05 12.15 18.87
N ARG A 125 -13.83 12.73 20.05
CA ARG A 125 -14.03 12.06 21.35
C ARG A 125 -15.47 11.66 21.69
N ARG A 126 -16.49 12.24 21.04
CA ARG A 126 -17.90 11.93 21.33
C ARG A 126 -18.44 10.86 20.37
N PRO A 127 -19.11 9.80 20.87
CA PRO A 127 -19.57 8.69 20.04
C PRO A 127 -20.55 9.13 18.95
N LYS A 128 -21.44 10.07 19.25
CA LYS A 128 -22.37 10.64 18.25
C LYS A 128 -21.66 11.39 17.13
N LYS A 129 -20.64 12.19 17.46
CA LYS A 129 -19.84 12.93 16.45
C LYS A 129 -19.01 11.98 15.59
N ARG A 130 -18.46 10.93 16.21
CA ARG A 130 -17.73 9.86 15.52
C ARG A 130 -18.61 9.16 14.48
N TYR A 131 -19.84 8.77 14.88
CA TYR A 131 -20.79 8.13 13.97
C TYR A 131 -21.19 9.07 12.81
N ILE A 132 -21.45 10.34 13.10
CA ILE A 132 -21.77 11.33 12.07
C ILE A 132 -20.60 11.50 11.10
N ALA A 133 -19.36 11.65 11.60
CA ALA A 133 -18.17 11.78 10.76
C ALA A 133 -17.98 10.56 9.84
N ILE A 134 -18.15 9.36 10.38
CA ILE A 134 -18.12 8.11 9.61
C ILE A 134 -19.22 8.17 8.53
N LEU A 135 -20.47 8.42 8.89
CA LEU A 135 -21.58 8.48 7.94
C LEU A 135 -21.36 9.52 6.83
N THR A 136 -20.84 10.71 7.18
CA THR A 136 -20.50 11.75 6.20
C THR A 136 -19.43 11.27 5.22
N ILE A 137 -18.35 10.64 5.71
CA ILE A 137 -17.30 10.09 4.84
C ILE A 137 -17.87 9.01 3.91
N THR A 138 -18.70 8.09 4.43
CA THR A 138 -19.34 7.05 3.59
C THR A 138 -20.21 7.66 2.50
N VAL A 139 -21.04 8.66 2.84
CA VAL A 139 -21.92 9.30 1.85
C VAL A 139 -21.11 10.00 0.76
N ILE A 140 -20.05 10.73 1.13
CA ILE A 140 -19.16 11.38 0.16
C ILE A 140 -18.50 10.34 -0.75
N MET A 141 -17.92 9.28 -0.18
CA MET A 141 -17.26 8.23 -0.96
C MET A 141 -18.26 7.51 -1.89
N SER A 142 -19.45 7.17 -1.42
CA SER A 142 -20.49 6.55 -2.23
C SER A 142 -20.96 7.47 -3.36
N PHE A 143 -21.11 8.78 -3.09
CA PHE A 143 -21.48 9.75 -4.11
C PHE A 143 -20.40 9.90 -5.19
N MET A 144 -19.12 9.93 -4.78
CA MET A 144 -17.99 9.93 -5.72
C MET A 144 -17.93 8.64 -6.53
N ALA A 145 -18.19 7.48 -5.92
CA ALA A 145 -18.19 6.19 -6.60
C ALA A 145 -19.33 6.02 -7.62
N MET A 146 -20.48 6.69 -7.41
CA MET A 146 -21.61 6.65 -8.33
C MET A 146 -21.42 7.51 -9.59
N GLN A 147 -20.40 8.37 -9.63
CA GLN A 147 -20.15 9.17 -10.83
C GLN A 147 -19.72 8.28 -12.00
N TRP A 148 -20.11 8.62 -13.21
CA TRP A 148 -19.61 7.96 -14.41
C TRP A 148 -18.18 8.42 -14.69
N TRP A 149 -17.23 7.71 -14.08
CA TRP A 149 -15.81 7.90 -14.37
C TRP A 149 -15.48 7.26 -15.71
N ARG A 150 -15.02 8.08 -16.65
CA ARG A 150 -14.41 7.58 -17.89
C ARG A 150 -13.09 6.89 -17.54
N ILE A 151 -12.99 5.61 -17.90
CA ILE A 151 -11.88 4.72 -17.55
C ILE A 151 -10.53 5.30 -17.97
N ASP A 152 -10.43 5.85 -19.20
CA ASP A 152 -9.17 6.40 -19.72
C ASP A 152 -8.58 7.49 -18.83
N TYR A 153 -9.43 8.35 -18.24
CA TYR A 153 -8.95 9.41 -17.34
C TYR A 153 -8.53 8.88 -15.98
N VAL A 154 -9.20 7.83 -15.50
CA VAL A 154 -8.82 7.17 -14.24
C VAL A 154 -7.47 6.51 -14.38
N ASP A 155 -7.26 5.75 -15.46
CA ASP A 155 -5.99 5.07 -15.72
C ASP A 155 -4.85 6.09 -15.87
N TYR A 156 -5.07 7.18 -16.62
CA TYR A 156 -4.10 8.28 -16.71
C TYR A 156 -3.77 8.91 -15.35
N TYR A 157 -4.80 9.22 -14.55
CA TYR A 157 -4.64 9.80 -13.23
C TYR A 157 -3.86 8.87 -12.29
N VAL A 158 -4.20 7.59 -12.28
CA VAL A 158 -3.56 6.59 -11.41
C VAL A 158 -2.08 6.44 -11.77
N ASP A 159 -1.77 6.30 -13.06
CA ASP A 159 -0.41 6.06 -13.55
C ASP A 159 0.52 7.28 -13.51
N HIS A 160 0.00 8.48 -13.70
CA HIS A 160 0.85 9.68 -13.82
C HIS A 160 0.83 10.55 -12.56
N ILE A 161 -0.23 10.47 -11.77
CA ILE A 161 -0.42 11.36 -10.61
C ILE A 161 -0.44 10.53 -9.33
N GLN A 162 -1.39 9.59 -9.17
CA GLN A 162 -1.59 8.92 -7.89
C GLN A 162 -0.36 8.15 -7.41
N PHE A 163 0.20 7.25 -8.22
CA PHE A 163 1.34 6.44 -7.80
C PHE A 163 2.61 7.26 -7.54
N PRO A 164 3.04 8.18 -8.43
CA PRO A 164 4.21 9.01 -8.16
C PRO A 164 4.02 9.93 -6.95
N VAL A 165 2.84 10.56 -6.79
CA VAL A 165 2.55 11.45 -5.66
C VAL A 165 2.50 10.67 -4.36
N MET A 166 1.89 9.48 -4.34
CA MET A 166 1.85 8.63 -3.15
C MET A 166 3.27 8.23 -2.72
N LEU A 167 4.11 7.79 -3.66
CA LEU A 167 5.50 7.45 -3.38
C LEU A 167 6.28 8.65 -2.82
N ALA A 168 6.13 9.82 -3.44
CA ALA A 168 6.75 11.06 -2.98
C ALA A 168 6.26 11.44 -1.57
N TYR A 169 4.95 11.41 -1.33
CA TYR A 169 4.36 11.74 -0.04
C TYR A 169 4.86 10.82 1.08
N VAL A 170 4.82 9.50 0.88
CA VAL A 170 5.30 8.53 1.87
C VAL A 170 6.78 8.74 2.15
N SER A 171 7.60 8.82 1.10
CA SER A 171 9.05 8.98 1.26
C SER A 171 9.41 10.26 2.01
N VAL A 172 8.77 11.40 1.68
CA VAL A 172 9.02 12.69 2.35
C VAL A 172 8.66 12.61 3.83
N VAL A 173 7.48 12.07 4.17
CA VAL A 173 7.07 11.99 5.58
C VAL A 173 7.96 11.00 6.34
N THR A 174 8.34 9.86 5.76
CA THR A 174 9.29 8.93 6.40
C THR A 174 10.65 9.59 6.65
N VAL A 175 11.16 10.39 5.71
CA VAL A 175 12.42 11.13 5.91
C VAL A 175 12.29 12.16 7.03
N ILE A 176 11.21 12.95 7.03
CA ILE A 176 10.95 13.94 8.09
C ILE A 176 10.86 13.27 9.47
N LEU A 177 10.10 12.18 9.59
CA LEU A 177 9.96 11.45 10.85
C LEU A 177 11.28 10.83 11.30
N THR A 178 12.08 10.33 10.36
CA THR A 178 13.41 9.78 10.66
C THR A 178 14.35 10.87 11.18
N ILE A 179 14.39 12.03 10.52
CA ILE A 179 15.18 13.18 10.97
C ILE A 179 14.72 13.64 12.36
N ALA A 180 13.41 13.79 12.57
CA ALA A 180 12.85 14.16 13.87
C ALA A 180 13.20 13.15 14.98
N ALA A 181 13.14 11.85 14.68
CA ALA A 181 13.52 10.80 15.63
C ALA A 181 15.01 10.82 15.97
N LEU A 182 15.89 11.10 14.99
CA LEU A 182 17.33 11.22 15.22
C LEU A 182 17.67 12.44 16.09
N ILE A 183 16.99 13.58 15.86
CA ILE A 183 17.14 14.79 16.69
C ILE A 183 16.68 14.50 18.13
N HIS A 184 15.50 13.90 18.30
CA HIS A 184 14.95 13.61 19.62
C HIS A 184 15.81 12.61 20.42
N LYS A 185 16.42 11.63 19.75
CA LYS A 185 17.36 10.70 20.40
C LYS A 185 18.62 11.43 20.90
N LYS A 186 19.15 12.36 20.10
CA LYS A 186 20.31 13.18 20.48
C LYS A 186 20.00 14.09 21.68
N ASP A 187 18.81 14.69 21.71
CA ASP A 187 18.36 15.52 22.84
C ASP A 187 18.12 14.73 24.12
N LYS A 188 17.87 13.42 24.03
CA LYS A 188 17.73 12.54 25.20
C LYS A 188 19.08 12.05 25.73
N GLU A 189 20.06 11.82 24.85
CA GLU A 189 21.42 11.42 25.23
C GLU A 189 22.27 12.59 25.77
N ALA A 190 21.95 13.84 25.40
CA ALA A 190 22.66 15.03 25.88
C ALA A 190 22.52 15.29 27.41
N PRO A 191 21.32 15.26 28.02
CA PRO A 191 21.15 15.38 29.48
C PRO A 191 21.65 14.14 30.22
N GLU A 192 21.47 12.92 29.68
CA GLU A 192 21.95 11.69 30.31
C GLU A 192 23.48 11.64 30.46
N ARG A 193 24.24 12.25 29.54
CA ARG A 193 25.70 12.43 29.70
C ARG A 193 26.10 13.53 30.68
N ALA A 194 25.28 14.57 30.83
CA ALA A 194 25.54 15.64 31.79
C ALA A 194 25.36 15.16 33.24
N ASP A 195 24.34 14.32 33.48
CA ASP A 195 24.06 13.72 34.80
C ASP A 195 25.07 12.62 35.20
N LEU A 196 25.80 12.05 34.25
CA LEU A 196 26.90 11.10 34.49
C LEU A 196 28.26 11.77 34.74
N ASN A 197 28.37 13.09 34.54
CA ASN A 197 29.60 13.85 34.74
C ASN A 197 29.55 14.95 35.85
N PRO A 198 28.85 14.79 37.00
CA PRO A 198 28.91 15.76 38.10
C PRO A 198 30.11 15.54 39.04
N ALA A 199 31.06 14.64 38.73
CA ALA A 199 32.14 14.25 39.64
C ALA A 199 33.55 14.65 39.16
N GLN A 200 33.67 15.69 38.31
CA GLN A 200 34.96 16.25 37.92
C GLN A 200 34.89 17.78 37.85
N GLU A 201 34.75 18.44 39.00
CA GLU A 201 35.38 19.74 39.32
C GLU A 201 35.33 20.00 40.84
#